data_AF-A0A8T4ZA07-F1
#
_entry.id   AF-A0A8T4ZA07-F1
#
_cell.length_a   1.000
_cell.length_b   1.000
_cell.length_c   1.000
_cell.angle_alpha   90.00
_cell.angle_beta   90.00
_cell.angle_gamma   90.00
#
_symmetry.space_group_name_H-M   'P 1'
#
loop_
_entity.id
_entity.type
_entity.pdbx_description
1 polymer ?
#
loop_
_entity_poly.entity_id
_entity_poly.type
_entity_poly.pdbx_seq_one_letter_code
_entity_poly.pdbx_strand_id
1 'polypeptide(L)'
;KPEPKVENKLFATGPDLYLVGDVGYLRLNSSTLDLYAIRNTLNPSSGWNELWALLIGQSGEYYFSIIYMSTQSMDKVILGHTLRLNDFYVIKQKEIEAKWRMRQNVYTLAISAPKEVGNFWIDGYQFQFRDSTSTLLIDEGNHTLRITENKTESQRLRLRFSRWSCGSTSNPLMLSIKSPTAISAEYTKEYFLKVNSTIPGIFGEGWYPEGTEVHVKAPRSVESGNVKYVFESWVGEVETEG
;
A
#
# COMPACT_ATOMS: atom_id res chain seq x y z
N LYS A 1 16.41 -10.78 15.75
CA LYS A 1 15.43 -9.97 14.98
C LYS A 1 14.14 -9.91 15.80
N PRO A 2 13.46 -8.77 15.89
CA PRO A 2 12.18 -8.65 16.58
C PRO A 2 11.14 -9.60 15.96
N GLU A 3 10.39 -10.29 16.80
CA GLU A 3 9.33 -11.23 16.43
C GLU A 3 8.30 -11.31 17.57
N PRO A 4 7.04 -11.65 17.29
CA PRO A 4 6.04 -11.89 18.32
C PRO A 4 6.44 -13.07 19.22
N LYS A 5 6.09 -13.00 20.51
CA LYS A 5 6.39 -14.06 21.50
C LYS A 5 5.19 -14.90 21.88
N VAL A 6 4.00 -14.48 21.50
CA VAL A 6 2.75 -15.21 21.72
C VAL A 6 1.90 -15.11 20.45
N GLU A 7 1.10 -16.14 20.17
CA GLU A 7 0.02 -16.03 19.19
C GLU A 7 -0.93 -14.92 19.66
N ASN A 8 -1.11 -13.93 18.81
CA ASN A 8 -2.02 -12.85 19.10
C ASN A 8 -3.47 -13.26 18.84
N LYS A 9 -4.30 -13.21 19.89
CA LYS A 9 -5.72 -13.59 19.87
C LYS A 9 -6.66 -12.40 19.66
N LEU A 10 -6.12 -11.19 19.65
CA LEU A 10 -6.86 -9.94 19.48
C LEU A 10 -6.66 -9.43 18.06
N PHE A 11 -7.74 -9.01 17.43
CA PHE A 11 -7.74 -8.48 16.08
C PHE A 11 -8.20 -7.05 16.14
N ALA A 12 -7.50 -6.13 15.48
CA ALA A 12 -7.91 -4.74 15.41
C ALA A 12 -7.59 -4.16 14.03
N THR A 13 -8.53 -3.44 13.45
CA THR A 13 -8.37 -2.72 12.19
C THR A 13 -9.00 -1.34 12.32
N GLY A 14 -8.28 -0.30 11.89
CA GLY A 14 -8.71 1.09 11.97
C GLY A 14 -7.95 1.99 11.01
N PRO A 15 -7.86 3.29 11.29
CA PRO A 15 -6.82 4.14 10.71
C PRO A 15 -5.53 4.18 11.56
N ASP A 16 -5.60 3.92 12.87
CA ASP A 16 -4.46 4.05 13.79
C ASP A 16 -3.81 2.72 14.20
N LEU A 17 -4.58 1.63 14.34
CA LEU A 17 -4.06 0.30 14.70
C LEU A 17 -4.50 -0.82 13.75
N TYR A 18 -3.54 -1.45 13.08
CA TYR A 18 -3.71 -2.72 12.40
C TYR A 18 -3.08 -3.82 13.25
N LEU A 19 -3.81 -4.90 13.46
CA LEU A 19 -3.36 -6.02 14.24
C LEU A 19 -4.11 -7.27 13.75
N VAL A 20 -3.43 -8.12 12.99
CA VAL A 20 -4.00 -9.36 12.47
C VAL A 20 -2.96 -10.47 12.54
N GLY A 21 -3.27 -11.49 13.35
CA GLY A 21 -2.31 -12.53 13.68
C GLY A 21 -1.03 -11.91 14.26
N ASP A 22 0.11 -12.31 13.71
CA ASP A 22 1.45 -11.89 14.11
C ASP A 22 1.91 -10.58 13.47
N VAL A 23 1.07 -9.97 12.62
CA VAL A 23 1.34 -8.71 11.94
C VAL A 23 0.61 -7.60 12.66
N GLY A 24 1.34 -6.54 13.02
CA GLY A 24 0.72 -5.34 13.56
C GLY A 24 1.45 -4.07 13.16
N TYR A 25 0.68 -2.99 13.02
CA TYR A 25 1.16 -1.65 12.74
C TYR A 25 0.41 -0.65 13.61
N LEU A 26 1.13 0.29 14.18
CA LEU A 26 0.56 1.42 14.89
C LEU A 26 0.97 2.72 14.19
N ARG A 27 -0.01 3.54 13.80
CA ARG A 27 0.24 4.91 13.38
C ARG A 27 0.32 5.79 14.63
N LEU A 28 1.49 6.38 14.86
CA LEU A 28 1.73 7.32 15.94
C LEU A 28 2.24 8.62 15.35
N ASN A 29 1.41 9.66 15.39
CA ASN A 29 1.67 10.94 14.73
C ASN A 29 1.87 10.72 13.21
N SER A 30 3.01 11.14 12.66
CA SER A 30 3.37 10.94 11.25
C SER A 30 4.13 9.64 10.97
N SER A 31 4.35 8.79 11.98
CA SER A 31 5.16 7.57 11.86
C SER A 31 4.30 6.31 11.94
N THR A 32 4.66 5.29 11.16
CA THR A 32 4.13 3.93 11.28
C THR A 32 5.15 3.08 12.03
N LEU A 33 4.72 2.42 13.10
CA LEU A 33 5.54 1.55 13.93
C LEU A 33 5.12 0.10 13.71
N ASP A 34 6.09 -0.79 13.47
CA ASP A 34 5.86 -2.24 13.46
C ASP A 34 5.56 -2.70 14.89
N LEU A 35 4.55 -3.55 15.07
CA LEU A 35 4.08 -4.03 16.37
C LEU A 35 4.33 -5.53 16.50
N TYR A 36 4.98 -5.92 17.60
CA TYR A 36 5.26 -7.31 17.95
C TYR A 36 4.63 -7.65 19.30
N ALA A 37 3.65 -8.57 19.28
CA ALA A 37 2.95 -9.01 20.48
C ALA A 37 3.89 -9.74 21.45
N ILE A 38 3.96 -9.29 22.70
CA ILE A 38 4.75 -9.90 23.79
C ILE A 38 3.84 -10.73 24.68
N ARG A 39 2.67 -10.19 25.05
CA ARG A 39 1.71 -10.85 25.93
C ARG A 39 0.29 -10.44 25.55
N ASN A 40 -0.61 -11.41 25.57
CA ASN A 40 -2.02 -11.20 25.35
C ASN A 40 -2.79 -11.64 26.59
N THR A 41 -3.46 -10.70 27.25
CA THR A 41 -4.27 -10.96 28.44
C THR A 41 -5.73 -10.72 28.08
N LEU A 42 -6.50 -11.80 28.07
CA LEU A 42 -7.94 -11.77 27.84
C LEU A 42 -8.62 -11.70 29.21
N ASN A 43 -9.00 -10.50 29.63
CA ASN A 43 -9.57 -10.30 30.97
C ASN A 43 -11.04 -9.85 30.89
N PRO A 44 -12.00 -10.80 30.94
CA PRO A 44 -13.41 -10.45 30.88
C PRO A 44 -13.92 -9.76 32.15
N SER A 45 -13.23 -9.86 33.30
CA SER A 45 -13.73 -9.32 34.57
C SER A 45 -13.45 -7.83 34.77
N SER A 46 -12.42 -7.27 34.13
CA SER A 46 -12.12 -5.84 34.15
C SER A 46 -12.85 -5.05 33.06
N GLY A 47 -13.46 -5.73 32.09
CA GLY A 47 -14.03 -5.10 30.89
C GLY A 47 -13.00 -4.72 29.82
N TRP A 48 -11.74 -5.14 29.98
CA TRP A 48 -10.63 -4.76 29.10
C TRP A 48 -9.69 -5.93 28.82
N ASN A 49 -9.40 -6.17 27.55
CA ASN A 49 -8.28 -6.99 27.14
C ASN A 49 -7.01 -6.15 27.04
N GLU A 50 -5.84 -6.77 27.25
CA GLU A 50 -4.54 -6.12 27.17
C GLU A 50 -3.63 -6.82 26.16
N LEU A 51 -3.03 -6.03 25.27
CA LEU A 51 -1.94 -6.45 24.41
C LEU A 51 -0.68 -5.71 24.78
N TRP A 52 0.30 -6.43 25.30
CA TRP A 52 1.61 -5.88 25.57
C TRP A 52 2.45 -6.09 24.32
N ALA A 53 3.08 -5.03 23.81
CA ALA A 53 3.79 -5.08 22.54
C ALA A 53 5.11 -4.30 22.56
N LEU A 54 6.07 -4.81 21.79
CA LEU A 54 7.23 -4.06 21.35
C LEU A 54 6.86 -3.34 20.04
N LEU A 55 7.02 -2.02 20.00
CA LEU A 55 6.84 -1.22 18.79
C LEU A 55 8.19 -0.75 18.26
N ILE A 56 8.37 -0.78 16.94
CA ILE A 56 9.64 -0.42 16.31
C ILE A 56 9.40 0.57 15.18
N GLY A 57 10.06 1.72 15.26
CA GLY A 57 10.06 2.73 14.20
C GLY A 57 11.17 2.47 13.18
N GLN A 58 10.97 2.98 11.97
CA GLN A 58 11.92 2.83 10.87
C GLN A 58 13.27 3.54 11.12
N SER A 59 13.33 4.46 12.10
CA SER A 59 14.55 5.20 12.45
C SER A 59 15.22 4.67 13.72
N GLY A 60 14.88 3.43 14.14
CA GLY A 60 15.49 2.77 15.29
C GLY A 60 14.87 3.13 16.65
N GLU A 61 13.66 3.67 16.65
CA GLU A 61 12.89 3.88 17.88
C GLU A 61 12.27 2.57 18.37
N TYR A 62 12.43 2.27 19.65
CA TYR A 62 11.84 1.12 20.32
C TYR A 62 10.88 1.61 21.39
N TYR A 63 9.70 1.02 21.46
CA TYR A 63 8.72 1.31 22.51
C TYR A 63 8.20 0.03 23.13
N PHE A 64 8.00 0.04 24.44
CA PHE A 64 7.12 -0.91 25.11
C PHE A 64 5.76 -0.24 25.29
N SER A 65 4.67 -0.91 24.93
CA SER A 65 3.31 -0.36 25.06
C SER A 65 2.32 -1.43 25.54
N ILE A 66 1.30 -0.98 26.27
CA ILE A 66 0.14 -1.80 26.62
C ILE A 66 -1.09 -1.21 25.92
N ILE A 67 -1.65 -1.94 24.97
CA ILE A 67 -2.84 -1.55 24.24
C ILE A 67 -4.05 -2.19 24.93
N TYR A 68 -5.00 -1.38 25.34
CA TYR A 68 -6.24 -1.81 25.99
C TYR A 68 -7.38 -1.83 24.98
N MET A 69 -8.17 -2.89 24.98
CA MET A 69 -9.30 -3.09 24.08
C MET A 69 -10.57 -3.41 24.88
N SER A 70 -11.59 -2.54 24.82
CA SER A 70 -12.77 -2.64 25.69
C SER A 70 -13.72 -3.75 25.26
N THR A 71 -14.02 -4.70 26.15
CA THR A 71 -14.96 -5.80 25.88
C THR A 71 -16.42 -5.35 25.79
N GLN A 72 -16.71 -4.11 26.21
CA GLN A 72 -18.04 -3.50 26.16
C GLN A 72 -18.23 -2.63 24.91
N SER A 73 -17.15 -2.04 24.37
CA SER A 73 -17.18 -1.17 23.18
C SER A 73 -16.07 -1.59 22.21
N MET A 74 -16.44 -2.30 21.14
CA MET A 74 -15.49 -2.90 20.19
C MET A 74 -14.72 -1.88 19.34
N ASP A 75 -15.04 -0.61 19.42
CA ASP A 75 -14.37 0.53 18.77
C ASP A 75 -13.45 1.31 19.73
N LYS A 76 -13.48 0.98 21.02
CA LYS A 76 -12.72 1.69 22.04
C LYS A 76 -11.38 0.99 22.29
N VAL A 77 -10.35 1.54 21.66
CA VAL A 77 -8.95 1.09 21.82
C VAL A 77 -8.11 2.21 22.42
N ILE A 78 -7.35 1.88 23.46
CA ILE A 78 -6.50 2.82 24.18
C ILE A 78 -5.05 2.38 24.04
N LEU A 79 -4.19 3.28 23.56
CA LEU A 79 -2.74 3.14 23.67
C LEU A 79 -2.32 3.63 25.06
N GLY A 80 -2.01 2.70 25.96
CA GLY A 80 -1.61 2.96 27.34
C GLY A 80 -0.18 2.53 27.66
N HIS A 81 0.34 3.04 28.77
CA HIS A 81 1.69 2.74 29.31
C HIS A 81 2.77 2.59 28.23
N THR A 82 2.91 3.62 27.39
CA THR A 82 3.92 3.62 26.33
C THR A 82 5.22 4.25 26.84
N LEU A 83 6.29 3.46 26.85
CA LEU A 83 7.64 3.86 27.21
C LEU A 83 8.54 3.73 25.98
N ARG A 84 9.13 4.84 25.54
CA ARG A 84 10.21 4.81 24.55
C ARG A 84 11.48 4.29 25.23
N LEU A 85 11.96 3.14 24.77
CA LEU A 85 13.06 2.42 25.41
C LEU A 85 14.43 3.06 25.12
N ASN A 86 14.54 3.86 24.06
CA ASN A 86 15.78 4.55 23.72
C ASN A 86 16.19 5.60 24.76
N ASP A 87 15.21 6.26 25.39
CA ASP A 87 15.42 7.44 26.24
C ASP A 87 14.53 7.46 27.50
N PHE A 88 13.80 6.38 27.78
CA PHE A 88 12.84 6.25 28.88
C PHE A 88 11.73 7.32 28.88
N TYR A 89 11.45 7.94 27.73
CA TYR A 89 10.39 8.92 27.61
C TYR A 89 9.00 8.25 27.67
N VAL A 90 8.12 8.75 28.53
CA VAL A 90 6.76 8.23 28.71
C VAL A 90 5.78 9.04 27.87
N ILE A 91 5.05 8.36 26.98
CA ILE A 91 4.01 8.98 26.16
C ILE A 91 2.69 8.99 26.95
N LYS A 92 1.96 10.12 26.90
CA LYS A 92 0.63 10.23 27.52
C LYS A 92 -0.35 9.26 26.88
N GLN A 93 -1.15 8.61 27.72
CA GLN A 93 -2.22 7.72 27.30
C GLN A 93 -3.18 8.46 26.36
N LYS A 94 -3.61 7.76 25.30
CA LYS A 94 -4.56 8.29 24.33
C LYS A 94 -5.49 7.21 23.79
N GLU A 95 -6.70 7.62 23.42
CA GLU A 95 -7.59 6.81 22.62
C GLU A 95 -7.10 6.83 21.16
N ILE A 96 -7.17 5.68 20.49
CA ILE A 96 -6.78 5.53 19.10
C ILE A 96 -7.94 4.92 18.32
N GLU A 97 -8.07 5.33 17.07
CA GLU A 97 -9.18 4.87 16.23
C GLU A 97 -8.89 3.46 15.70
N ALA A 98 -9.62 2.47 16.22
CA ALA A 98 -9.65 1.11 15.69
C ALA A 98 -10.89 0.35 16.16
N LYS A 99 -11.39 -0.55 15.32
CA LYS A 99 -12.35 -1.56 15.71
C LYS A 99 -11.62 -2.85 15.99
N TRP A 100 -12.01 -3.55 17.05
CA TRP A 100 -11.36 -4.78 17.48
C TRP A 100 -12.37 -5.90 17.71
N ARG A 101 -11.89 -7.14 17.66
CA ARG A 101 -12.67 -8.35 17.92
C ARG A 101 -11.78 -9.48 18.44
N MET A 102 -12.42 -10.40 19.16
CA MET A 102 -11.80 -11.68 19.55
C MET A 102 -11.73 -12.62 18.34
N ARG A 103 -10.69 -13.46 18.30
CA ARG A 103 -10.38 -14.45 17.25
C ARG A 103 -11.59 -14.91 16.42
N GLN A 104 -11.69 -14.37 15.21
CA GLN A 104 -12.50 -14.93 14.12
C GLN A 104 -11.68 -15.93 13.30
N ASN A 105 -12.30 -16.56 12.31
CA ASN A 105 -11.55 -17.29 11.30
C ASN A 105 -10.55 -16.33 10.65
N VAL A 106 -9.28 -16.71 10.68
CA VAL A 106 -8.22 -16.03 9.95
C VAL A 106 -7.82 -16.89 8.78
N TYR A 107 -7.53 -16.24 7.67
CA TYR A 107 -7.12 -16.87 6.44
C TYR A 107 -5.82 -16.24 5.95
N THR A 108 -5.11 -16.98 5.12
CA THR A 108 -3.95 -16.45 4.43
C THR A 108 -4.40 -15.64 3.23
N LEU A 109 -3.95 -14.39 3.12
CA LEU A 109 -4.00 -13.60 1.89
C LEU A 109 -2.61 -13.54 1.27
N ALA A 110 -2.48 -14.07 0.06
CA ALA A 110 -1.31 -13.86 -0.79
C ALA A 110 -1.65 -12.77 -1.81
N ILE A 111 -0.98 -11.62 -1.71
CA ILE A 111 -1.08 -10.53 -2.69
C ILE A 111 0.20 -10.48 -3.52
N SER A 112 0.08 -10.36 -4.83
CA SER A 112 1.24 -10.22 -5.72
C SER A 112 1.10 -9.07 -6.72
N ALA A 113 2.23 -8.48 -7.08
CA ALA A 113 2.37 -7.41 -8.06
C ALA A 113 3.82 -7.40 -8.61
N PRO A 114 4.11 -6.69 -9.71
CA PRO A 114 5.49 -6.43 -10.11
C PRO A 114 6.31 -5.82 -8.96
N LYS A 115 7.58 -6.23 -8.81
CA LYS A 115 8.45 -5.85 -7.69
C LYS A 115 8.63 -4.32 -7.59
N GLU A 116 8.53 -3.63 -8.72
CA GLU A 116 8.74 -2.19 -8.87
C GLU A 116 7.62 -1.37 -8.19
N VAL A 117 6.42 -1.95 -8.06
CA VAL A 117 5.25 -1.32 -7.42
C VAL A 117 5.54 -0.93 -5.97
N GLY A 118 6.28 -1.77 -5.24
CA GLY A 118 6.81 -1.51 -3.91
C GLY A 118 5.81 -1.56 -2.76
N ASN A 119 4.64 -0.91 -2.87
CA ASN A 119 3.66 -0.80 -1.79
C ASN A 119 2.25 -1.29 -2.19
N PHE A 120 1.52 -1.78 -1.20
CA PHE A 120 0.09 -2.05 -1.27
C PHE A 120 -0.60 -1.59 0.02
N TRP A 121 -1.92 -1.49 0.00
CA TRP A 121 -2.69 -1.15 1.18
C TRP A 121 -3.81 -2.16 1.43
N ILE A 122 -4.02 -2.46 2.71
CA ILE A 122 -5.16 -3.25 3.21
C ILE A 122 -5.85 -2.41 4.26
N ASP A 123 -7.13 -2.10 4.05
CA ASP A 123 -7.97 -1.29 4.95
C ASP A 123 -7.33 0.05 5.33
N GLY A 124 -6.58 0.64 4.40
CA GLY A 124 -5.89 1.92 4.60
C GLY A 124 -4.48 1.83 5.20
N TYR A 125 -4.05 0.67 5.69
CA TYR A 125 -2.69 0.43 6.16
C TYR A 125 -1.76 0.13 5.02
N GLN A 126 -0.59 0.76 5.02
CA GLN A 126 0.42 0.55 4.00
C GLN A 126 1.32 -0.62 4.38
N PHE A 127 1.56 -1.48 3.41
CA PHE A 127 2.49 -2.59 3.49
C PHE A 127 3.49 -2.46 2.35
N GLN A 128 4.68 -3.00 2.56
CA GLN A 128 5.71 -3.11 1.54
C GLN A 128 5.77 -4.53 1.03
N PHE A 129 5.86 -4.67 -0.29
CA PHE A 129 6.26 -5.92 -0.89
C PHE A 129 7.71 -6.21 -0.51
N ARG A 130 7.99 -7.39 0.06
CA ARG A 130 9.38 -7.84 0.26
C ARG A 130 10.01 -8.34 -1.04
N ASP A 131 9.19 -8.96 -1.91
CA ASP A 131 9.53 -9.46 -3.25
C ASP A 131 8.36 -9.16 -4.23
N SER A 132 8.00 -10.06 -5.14
CA SER A 132 6.79 -9.90 -5.98
C SER A 132 5.49 -10.34 -5.29
N THR A 133 5.60 -11.06 -4.17
CA THR A 133 4.45 -11.59 -3.41
C THR A 133 4.62 -11.29 -1.93
N SER A 134 3.53 -10.94 -1.26
CA SER A 134 3.44 -10.82 0.18
C SER A 134 2.31 -11.68 0.71
N THR A 135 2.63 -12.46 1.74
CA THR A 135 1.69 -13.36 2.40
C THR A 135 1.49 -12.88 3.83
N LEU A 136 0.23 -12.68 4.21
CA LEU A 136 -0.16 -12.24 5.54
C LEU A 136 -1.45 -12.93 5.98
N LEU A 137 -1.68 -12.94 7.29
CA LEU A 137 -2.97 -13.35 7.84
C LEU A 137 -3.95 -12.18 7.75
N ILE A 138 -5.16 -12.46 7.30
CA ILE A 138 -6.30 -11.54 7.23
C ILE A 138 -7.50 -12.21 7.89
N ASP A 139 -8.36 -11.46 8.55
CA ASP A 139 -9.59 -11.97 9.14
C ASP A 139 -10.68 -12.23 8.09
N GLU A 140 -11.67 -13.04 8.45
CA GLU A 140 -12.87 -13.28 7.64
C GLU A 140 -13.69 -11.99 7.52
N GLY A 141 -14.16 -11.68 6.31
CA GLY A 141 -15.01 -10.52 6.05
C GLY A 141 -14.62 -9.72 4.82
N ASN A 142 -15.13 -8.49 4.73
CA ASN A 142 -14.86 -7.60 3.61
C ASN A 142 -13.69 -6.68 3.93
N HIS A 143 -12.71 -6.66 3.04
CA HIS A 143 -11.49 -5.85 3.14
C HIS A 143 -11.32 -4.98 1.89
N THR A 144 -10.71 -3.82 2.07
CA THR A 144 -10.38 -2.90 0.97
C THR A 144 -8.90 -3.04 0.63
N LEU A 145 -8.60 -3.62 -0.52
CA LEU A 145 -7.25 -3.71 -1.07
C LEU A 145 -7.01 -2.53 -2.02
N ARG A 146 -5.84 -1.92 -1.94
CA ARG A 146 -5.43 -0.87 -2.89
C ARG A 146 -4.00 -1.11 -3.33
N ILE A 147 -3.73 -0.82 -4.60
CA ILE A 147 -2.39 -0.88 -5.18
C ILE A 147 -2.02 0.49 -5.75
N THR A 148 -0.73 0.70 -6.06
CA THR A 148 -0.26 1.94 -6.69
C THR A 148 -0.77 2.02 -8.13
N GLU A 149 -1.61 3.00 -8.46
CA GLU A 149 -2.22 3.10 -9.79
C GLU A 149 -1.18 3.24 -10.92
N ASN A 150 -0.20 4.12 -10.73
CA ASN A 150 0.88 4.36 -11.69
C ASN A 150 2.22 4.35 -10.96
N LYS A 151 3.11 3.45 -11.35
CA LYS A 151 4.48 3.39 -10.86
C LYS A 151 5.43 3.84 -11.96
N THR A 152 5.99 5.04 -11.82
CA THR A 152 7.04 5.54 -12.70
C THR A 152 8.38 4.88 -12.36
N GLU A 153 9.04 4.30 -13.36
CA GLU A 153 10.39 3.73 -13.24
C GLU A 153 11.44 4.71 -13.77
N SER A 154 11.15 5.40 -14.85
CA SER A 154 11.98 6.47 -15.44
C SER A 154 11.11 7.57 -16.05
N GLN A 155 11.73 8.61 -16.61
CA GLN A 155 10.97 9.66 -17.31
C GLN A 155 10.13 9.14 -18.48
N ARG A 156 10.50 7.98 -19.04
CA ARG A 156 9.85 7.38 -20.22
C ARG A 156 9.18 6.04 -19.96
N LEU A 157 9.27 5.51 -18.75
CA LEU A 157 8.74 4.19 -18.40
C LEU A 157 7.87 4.25 -17.15
N ARG A 158 6.65 3.71 -17.25
CA ARG A 158 5.77 3.48 -16.10
C ARG A 158 5.06 2.15 -16.20
N LEU A 159 4.72 1.59 -15.05
CA LEU A 159 3.71 0.54 -14.93
C LEU A 159 2.38 1.19 -14.56
N ARG A 160 1.33 0.92 -15.32
CA ARG A 160 -0.04 1.32 -14.99
C ARG A 160 -0.84 0.10 -14.56
N PHE A 161 -1.57 0.21 -13.45
CA PHE A 161 -2.48 -0.83 -13.00
C PHE A 161 -3.55 -1.08 -14.06
N SER A 162 -3.78 -2.36 -14.37
CA SER A 162 -4.72 -2.77 -15.41
C SER A 162 -5.95 -3.42 -14.79
N ARG A 163 -5.76 -4.43 -13.93
CA ARG A 163 -6.83 -5.13 -13.23
C ARG A 163 -6.27 -6.06 -12.15
N TRP A 164 -7.14 -6.54 -11.29
CA TRP A 164 -6.88 -7.66 -10.41
C TRP A 164 -7.13 -8.99 -11.13
N SER A 165 -6.50 -10.08 -10.69
CA SER A 165 -6.71 -11.43 -11.24
C SER A 165 -8.13 -11.96 -11.14
N CYS A 166 -8.97 -11.37 -10.27
CA CYS A 166 -10.40 -11.63 -10.22
C CYS A 166 -11.20 -10.93 -11.33
N GLY A 167 -10.53 -10.21 -12.23
CA GLY A 167 -11.12 -9.50 -13.37
C GLY A 167 -11.57 -8.06 -13.07
N SER A 168 -11.53 -7.62 -11.81
CA SER A 168 -11.93 -6.26 -11.43
C SER A 168 -10.89 -5.22 -11.85
N THR A 169 -11.33 -4.12 -12.46
CA THR A 169 -10.51 -2.94 -12.75
C THR A 169 -10.57 -1.87 -11.65
N SER A 170 -11.37 -2.08 -10.61
CA SER A 170 -11.51 -1.12 -9.50
C SER A 170 -10.28 -1.13 -8.59
N ASN A 171 -9.75 0.07 -8.33
CA ASN A 171 -8.69 0.30 -7.36
C ASN A 171 -9.06 1.56 -6.53
N PRO A 172 -9.49 1.42 -5.27
CA PRO A 172 -9.44 0.21 -4.43
C PRO A 172 -10.40 -0.92 -4.84
N LEU A 173 -10.02 -2.16 -4.51
CA LEU A 173 -10.81 -3.38 -4.62
C LEU A 173 -11.45 -3.74 -3.28
N MET A 174 -12.75 -3.97 -3.27
CA MET A 174 -13.43 -4.60 -2.15
C MET A 174 -13.40 -6.13 -2.31
N LEU A 175 -12.75 -6.83 -1.39
CA LEU A 175 -12.55 -8.28 -1.41
C LEU A 175 -13.23 -8.94 -0.22
N SER A 176 -14.02 -9.99 -0.45
CA SER A 176 -14.66 -10.78 0.61
C SER A 176 -13.84 -12.04 0.90
N ILE A 177 -13.21 -12.10 2.07
CA ILE A 177 -12.41 -13.23 2.52
C ILE A 177 -13.30 -14.22 3.26
N LYS A 178 -13.36 -15.45 2.75
CA LYS A 178 -14.08 -16.60 3.37
C LYS A 178 -13.22 -17.88 3.42
N SER A 179 -12.02 -17.82 2.86
CA SER A 179 -11.06 -18.91 2.75
C SER A 179 -9.68 -18.32 2.44
N PRO A 180 -8.59 -19.11 2.52
CA PRO A 180 -7.30 -18.68 2.00
C PRO A 180 -7.44 -18.18 0.56
N THR A 181 -6.90 -17.00 0.27
CA THR A 181 -7.13 -16.27 -0.98
C THR A 181 -5.80 -15.81 -1.56
N ALA A 182 -5.64 -15.98 -2.88
CA ALA A 182 -4.52 -15.43 -3.63
C ALA A 182 -5.06 -14.45 -4.67
N ILE A 183 -4.46 -13.25 -4.73
CA ILE A 183 -4.86 -12.21 -5.67
C ILE A 183 -3.64 -11.50 -6.24
N SER A 184 -3.62 -11.26 -7.55
CA SER A 184 -2.52 -10.56 -8.20
C SER A 184 -3.02 -9.28 -8.87
N ALA A 185 -2.26 -8.21 -8.73
CA ALA A 185 -2.45 -6.98 -9.48
C ALA A 185 -1.67 -7.07 -10.79
N GLU A 186 -2.38 -7.04 -11.91
CA GLU A 186 -1.83 -7.02 -13.26
C GLU A 186 -1.55 -5.58 -13.68
N TYR A 187 -0.37 -5.35 -14.26
CA TYR A 187 0.06 -4.05 -14.74
C TYR A 187 0.38 -4.12 -16.23
N THR A 188 0.11 -3.01 -16.92
CA THR A 188 0.57 -2.77 -18.28
C THR A 188 1.79 -1.85 -18.22
N LYS A 189 2.87 -2.26 -18.89
CA LYS A 189 4.03 -1.42 -19.12
C LYS A 189 3.68 -0.37 -20.17
N GLU A 190 3.93 0.90 -19.87
CA GLU A 190 3.66 2.02 -20.76
C GLU A 190 4.93 2.86 -20.96
N TYR A 191 5.14 3.26 -22.21
CA TYR A 191 6.25 4.12 -22.61
C TYR A 191 5.73 5.52 -22.96
N PHE A 192 6.47 6.55 -22.58
CA PHE A 192 6.15 7.92 -22.94
C PHE A 192 6.78 8.27 -24.28
N LEU A 193 5.95 8.49 -25.30
CA LEU A 193 6.36 9.05 -26.57
C LEU A 193 6.40 10.57 -26.43
N LYS A 194 7.62 11.13 -26.37
CA LYS A 194 7.85 12.57 -26.41
C LYS A 194 7.93 13.04 -27.85
N VAL A 195 7.18 14.09 -28.21
CA VAL A 195 7.25 14.70 -29.54
C VAL A 195 7.69 16.15 -29.40
N ASN A 196 8.92 16.43 -29.81
CA ASN A 196 9.50 17.78 -29.76
C ASN A 196 9.35 18.47 -31.12
N SER A 197 8.73 19.64 -31.14
CA SER A 197 8.62 20.48 -32.33
C SER A 197 8.56 21.95 -31.97
N THR A 198 9.23 22.77 -32.78
CA THR A 198 9.14 24.24 -32.71
C THR A 198 7.89 24.77 -33.40
N ILE A 199 7.17 23.93 -34.16
CA ILE A 199 5.96 24.26 -34.90
C ILE A 199 4.73 23.61 -34.23
N PRO A 200 3.64 24.36 -34.00
CA PRO A 200 2.41 23.84 -33.41
C PRO A 200 1.65 22.89 -34.36
N GLY A 201 0.73 22.09 -33.81
CA GLY A 201 -0.15 21.21 -34.60
C GLY A 201 0.34 19.78 -34.77
N ILE A 202 1.39 19.37 -34.05
CA ILE A 202 1.80 17.98 -33.98
C ILE A 202 1.01 17.23 -32.89
N PHE A 203 0.51 16.05 -33.22
CA PHE A 203 -0.25 15.18 -32.33
C PHE A 203 0.40 13.79 -32.25
N GLY A 204 0.34 13.17 -31.07
CA GLY A 204 0.91 11.83 -30.82
C GLY A 204 1.82 11.74 -29.60
N GLU A 205 2.05 12.83 -28.85
CA GLU A 205 2.72 12.76 -27.55
C GLU A 205 1.81 12.13 -26.50
N GLY A 206 2.35 11.21 -25.68
CA GLY A 206 1.60 10.57 -24.63
C GLY A 206 2.21 9.27 -24.11
N TRP A 207 1.51 8.68 -23.14
CA TRP A 207 1.82 7.35 -22.64
C TRP A 207 1.08 6.30 -23.46
N TYR A 208 1.82 5.29 -23.92
CA TYR A 208 1.28 4.22 -24.74
C TYR A 208 1.67 2.85 -24.16
N PRO A 209 0.76 1.87 -24.11
CA PRO A 209 1.11 0.49 -23.78
C PRO A 209 2.23 -0.05 -24.65
N GLU A 210 3.07 -0.89 -24.06
CA GLU A 210 4.09 -1.64 -24.78
C GLU A 210 3.49 -2.37 -25.99
N GLY A 211 4.18 -2.27 -27.13
CA GLY A 211 3.72 -2.86 -28.40
C GLY A 211 2.64 -2.07 -29.13
N THR A 212 2.18 -0.93 -28.62
CA THR A 212 1.22 -0.07 -29.33
C THR A 212 1.87 0.59 -30.54
N GLU A 213 1.28 0.42 -31.73
CA GLU A 213 1.63 1.20 -32.91
C GLU A 213 0.99 2.59 -32.81
N VAL A 214 1.82 3.64 -32.81
CA VAL A 214 1.37 5.03 -32.66
C VAL A 214 1.58 5.79 -33.97
N HIS A 215 0.49 6.33 -34.53
CA HIS A 215 0.56 7.18 -35.71
C HIS A 215 0.71 8.66 -35.31
N VAL A 216 1.94 9.17 -35.38
CA VAL A 216 2.23 10.59 -35.16
C VAL A 216 1.86 11.40 -36.40
N LYS A 217 1.14 12.51 -36.22
CA LYS A 217 0.66 13.37 -37.31
C LYS A 217 1.29 14.74 -37.22
N ALA A 218 1.82 15.21 -38.34
CA ALA A 218 2.29 16.58 -38.54
C ALA A 218 1.52 17.23 -39.70
N PRO A 219 1.20 18.53 -39.63
CA PRO A 219 0.68 19.27 -40.77
C PRO A 219 1.72 19.29 -41.90
N ARG A 220 1.28 19.10 -43.14
CA ARG A 220 2.16 19.11 -44.33
C ARG A 220 2.96 20.41 -44.46
N SER A 221 2.33 21.53 -44.11
CA SER A 221 3.01 22.81 -43.98
C SER A 221 2.29 23.71 -42.99
N VAL A 222 3.05 24.58 -42.32
CA VAL A 222 2.54 25.63 -41.43
C VAL A 222 3.13 26.96 -41.85
N GLU A 223 2.29 27.98 -41.96
CA GLU A 223 2.73 29.35 -42.24
C GLU A 223 2.84 30.12 -40.92
N SER A 224 3.96 30.82 -40.74
CA SER A 224 4.19 31.69 -39.59
C SER A 224 4.86 32.97 -40.08
N GLY A 225 4.10 34.06 -40.12
CA GLY A 225 4.52 35.30 -40.77
C GLY A 225 4.77 35.10 -42.27
N ASN A 226 5.96 35.49 -42.75
CA ASN A 226 6.36 35.34 -44.16
C ASN A 226 7.12 34.03 -44.44
N VAL A 227 7.16 33.10 -43.47
CA VAL A 227 7.90 31.84 -43.57
C VAL A 227 6.92 30.66 -43.64
N LYS A 228 7.16 29.75 -44.58
CA LYS A 228 6.43 28.49 -44.72
C LYS A 228 7.32 27.32 -44.30
N TYR A 229 6.94 26.65 -43.22
CA TYR A 229 7.55 25.40 -42.78
C TYR A 229 6.88 24.24 -43.49
N VAL A 230 7.65 23.29 -44.01
CA VAL A 230 7.16 22.08 -44.68
C VAL A 230 7.65 20.87 -43.91
N PHE A 231 6.77 19.93 -43.61
CA PHE A 231 7.14 18.68 -42.97
C PHE A 231 7.91 17.81 -43.97
N GLU A 232 9.14 17.45 -43.61
CA GLU A 232 10.02 16.60 -44.45
C GLU A 232 9.96 15.14 -44.01
N SER A 233 10.34 14.86 -42.76
CA SER A 233 10.35 13.51 -42.21
C SER A 233 10.31 13.52 -40.67
N TRP A 234 10.04 12.35 -40.10
CA TRP A 234 10.24 12.11 -38.66
C TRP A 234 11.66 11.59 -38.44
N VAL A 235 12.33 12.09 -37.41
CA VAL A 235 13.62 11.58 -36.91
C VAL A 235 13.45 11.24 -35.44
N GLY A 236 14.00 10.11 -35.00
CA GLY A 236 13.93 9.71 -33.59
C GLY A 236 14.86 8.54 -33.28
N GLU A 237 15.20 8.41 -32.00
CA GLU A 237 15.91 7.27 -31.44
C GLU A 237 14.90 6.35 -30.75
N VAL A 238 15.04 5.04 -30.96
CA VAL A 238 14.30 4.02 -30.22
C VAL A 238 15.21 3.56 -29.08
N GLU A 239 15.01 4.11 -27.88
CA GLU A 239 15.66 3.59 -26.69
C GLU A 239 14.82 2.42 -26.15
N THR A 240 15.26 1.19 -26.42
CA THR A 240 14.77 0.01 -25.70
C THR A 240 15.63 -0.18 -24.45
N GLU A 241 15.13 0.17 -23.27
CA GLU A 241 15.73 -0.30 -22.02
C GLU A 241 15.35 -1.79 -21.84
N GLY A 242 16.35 -2.65 -21.99
CA GLY A 242 16.24 -4.11 -21.82
C GLY A 242 16.20 -4.56 -20.38
#